data_AF-B9W5R8-F1
#
_entry.id   AF-B9W5R8-F1
#
_cell.length_a   1.000
_cell.length_b   1.000
_cell.length_c   1.000
_cell.angle_alpha   90.00
_cell.angle_beta   90.00
_cell.angle_gamma   90.00
#
_symmetry.space_group_name_H-M   'P 1'
#
loop_
_entity.id
_entity.type
_entity.pdbx_description
1 polymer ?
#
loop_
_entity_poly.entity_id
_entity_poly.type
_entity_poly.pdbx_seq_one_letter_code
_entity_poly.pdbx_strand_id
1 'polypeptide(L)'
;GLKIHEDWGTTPAAIDTCLSVADRYDVQVAIHTDTINEAGYVDDTIAAIAGRTIHTYHTEGAGGGHAPDIIRIAAEQIVLPSSTNPTRPLTINTIAEHLDMLMVCHH
;
A
#
# COMPACT_ATOMS: atom_id res chain seq x y z
N GLY A 1 5.94 -15.19 -3.00
CA GLY A 1 5.87 -13.92 -2.27
C GLY A 1 4.70 -13.92 -1.32
N LEU A 2 4.58 -12.87 -0.50
CA LEU A 2 3.49 -12.68 0.45
C LEU A 2 2.76 -11.37 0.15
N LYS A 3 1.48 -11.25 0.54
CA LYS A 3 0.70 -10.01 0.47
C LYS A 3 0.30 -9.58 1.88
N ILE A 4 0.59 -8.34 2.23
CA ILE A 4 0.06 -7.65 3.41
C ILE A 4 -1.10 -6.76 2.92
N HIS A 5 -2.27 -6.84 3.55
CA HIS A 5 -3.47 -6.12 3.14
C HIS A 5 -4.22 -5.60 4.37
N GLU A 6 -4.77 -4.38 4.29
CA GLU A 6 -5.35 -3.72 5.46
C GLU A 6 -6.57 -4.46 6.01
N ASP A 7 -7.36 -5.10 5.14
CA ASP A 7 -8.47 -5.99 5.49
C ASP A 7 -8.07 -7.16 6.41
N TRP A 8 -6.79 -7.54 6.41
CA TRP A 8 -6.22 -8.55 7.32
C TRP A 8 -5.33 -7.95 8.41
N GLY A 9 -5.29 -6.62 8.52
CA GLY A 9 -4.45 -5.85 9.44
C GLY A 9 -3.04 -5.59 8.90
N THR A 10 -2.85 -4.42 8.28
CA THR A 10 -1.52 -3.94 7.85
C THR A 10 -0.81 -3.18 8.98
N THR A 11 -0.62 -3.84 10.11
CA THR A 11 0.03 -3.23 11.29
C THR A 11 1.57 -3.30 11.20
N PRO A 12 2.31 -2.41 11.88
CA PRO A 12 3.77 -2.49 11.96
C PRO A 12 4.31 -3.87 12.36
N ALA A 13 3.65 -4.54 13.31
CA ALA A 13 4.03 -5.88 13.74
C ALA A 13 3.84 -6.95 12.65
N ALA A 14 2.77 -6.86 11.87
CA ALA A 14 2.53 -7.75 10.74
C ALA A 14 3.55 -7.49 9.61
N ILE A 15 3.86 -6.22 9.34
CA ILE A 15 4.88 -5.82 8.36
C ILE A 15 6.25 -6.40 8.73
N ASP A 16 6.70 -6.18 9.97
CA ASP A 16 8.01 -6.64 10.42
C ASP A 16 8.13 -8.18 10.39
N THR A 17 7.09 -8.87 10.86
CA THR A 17 7.05 -10.34 10.86
C THR A 17 7.10 -10.89 9.43
N CYS A 18 6.29 -10.33 8.53
CA CYS A 18 6.21 -10.77 7.13
C CYS A 18 7.55 -10.58 6.42
N LEU A 19 8.18 -9.41 6.57
CA LEU A 19 9.48 -9.10 5.95
C LEU A 19 10.60 -9.97 6.55
N SER A 20 10.58 -10.26 7.85
CA SER A 20 11.53 -11.19 8.47
C SER A 20 11.38 -12.63 7.98
N VAL A 21 10.18 -13.05 7.57
CA VAL A 21 9.98 -14.33 6.87
C VAL A 21 10.48 -14.22 5.44
N ALA A 22 10.16 -13.15 4.73
CA ALA A 22 10.56 -12.92 3.35
C ALA A 22 12.08 -13.01 3.16
N ASP A 23 12.86 -12.35 4.02
CA ASP A 23 14.33 -12.39 4.00
C ASP A 23 14.89 -13.81 4.18
N ARG A 24 14.25 -14.63 5.03
CA ARG A 24 14.69 -16.02 5.28
C ARG A 24 14.45 -16.95 4.09
N TYR A 25 13.44 -16.67 3.28
CA TYR A 25 13.04 -17.52 2.17
C TYR A 25 13.34 -16.92 0.80
N ASP A 26 13.95 -15.73 0.73
CA ASP A 26 14.28 -14.99 -0.48
C ASP A 26 13.06 -14.82 -1.42
N VAL A 27 11.97 -14.27 -0.87
CA VAL A 27 10.71 -14.04 -1.61
C VAL A 27 10.25 -12.60 -1.49
N GLN A 28 9.64 -12.05 -2.54
CA GLN A 28 9.09 -10.69 -2.53
C GLN A 28 7.85 -10.54 -1.59
N VAL A 29 7.65 -9.34 -1.06
CA VAL A 29 6.43 -8.94 -0.32
C VAL A 29 5.75 -7.79 -1.03
N ALA A 30 4.46 -7.95 -1.32
CA ALA A 30 3.59 -6.88 -1.78
C ALA A 30 2.77 -6.32 -0.62
N ILE A 31 2.49 -5.02 -0.63
CA ILE A 31 1.73 -4.35 0.43
C ILE A 31 0.62 -3.45 -0.11
N HIS A 32 -0.53 -3.52 0.55
CA HIS A 32 -1.61 -2.54 0.55
C HIS A 32 -1.66 -1.99 1.98
N THR A 33 -1.25 -0.74 2.18
CA THR A 33 -1.04 -0.16 3.52
C THR A 33 -2.37 0.22 4.19
N ASP A 34 -2.31 0.59 5.46
CA ASP A 34 -3.45 0.98 6.29
C ASP A 34 -4.07 2.32 5.84
N THR A 35 -5.20 2.28 5.13
CA THR A 35 -5.84 3.49 4.57
C THR A 35 -6.36 4.41 5.66
N ILE A 36 -6.87 3.83 6.74
CA ILE A 36 -7.53 4.56 7.83
C ILE A 36 -6.55 5.11 8.87
N ASN A 37 -5.25 4.82 8.72
CA ASN A 37 -4.19 5.21 9.64
C ASN A 37 -4.48 4.73 11.08
N GLU A 38 -5.03 3.51 11.22
CA GLU A 38 -5.38 2.93 12.52
C GLU A 38 -4.12 2.66 13.37
N ALA A 39 -3.08 2.09 12.76
CA ALA A 39 -1.86 1.68 13.45
C ALA A 39 -0.69 2.68 13.30
N GLY A 40 -0.94 3.81 12.64
CA GLY A 40 0.05 4.85 12.35
C GLY A 40 -0.15 5.49 10.97
N TYR A 41 0.68 6.48 10.64
CA TYR A 41 0.70 7.14 9.34
C TYR A 41 1.75 6.50 8.41
N VAL A 42 1.87 7.03 7.18
CA VAL A 42 2.81 6.50 6.17
C VAL A 42 4.26 6.39 6.68
N ASP A 43 4.71 7.35 7.49
CA ASP A 43 6.06 7.37 8.05
C ASP A 43 6.28 6.22 9.07
N ASP A 44 5.24 5.81 9.80
CA ASP A 44 5.29 4.66 10.72
C ASP A 44 5.38 3.34 9.96
N THR A 45 4.67 3.22 8.84
CA THR A 45 4.78 2.07 7.92
C THR A 45 6.17 2.01 7.28
N ILE A 46 6.74 3.14 6.85
CA ILE A 46 8.11 3.20 6.32
C ILE A 46 9.12 2.77 7.40
N ALA A 47 8.94 3.23 8.64
CA ALA A 47 9.76 2.80 9.76
C ALA A 47 9.65 1.28 10.01
N ALA A 48 8.45 0.70 9.91
CA ALA A 48 8.22 -0.74 10.06
C ALA A 48 8.86 -1.58 8.94
N ILE A 49 8.95 -1.04 7.71
CA ILE A 49 9.67 -1.68 6.61
C ILE A 49 11.17 -1.78 6.94
N ALA A 50 11.71 -0.83 7.72
CA ALA A 50 13.06 -0.87 8.30
C ALA A 50 14.18 -1.09 7.27
N GLY A 51 14.08 -0.44 6.10
CA GLY A 51 15.10 -0.51 5.06
C GLY A 51 15.07 -1.78 4.20
N ARG A 52 14.09 -2.68 4.38
CA ARG A 52 13.94 -3.91 3.61
C ARG A 52 13.20 -3.67 2.29
N THR A 53 13.45 -4.51 1.29
CA THR A 53 12.81 -4.39 -0.02
C THR A 53 11.31 -4.68 0.08
N ILE A 54 10.48 -3.84 -0.53
CA ILE A 54 9.03 -4.05 -0.56
C ILE A 54 8.39 -3.54 -1.86
N HIS A 55 7.36 -4.23 -2.34
CA HIS A 55 6.57 -3.82 -3.50
C HIS A 55 5.27 -3.15 -3.03
N THR A 56 5.11 -1.84 -3.28
CA THR A 56 3.86 -1.13 -2.97
C THR A 56 2.87 -1.27 -4.13
N TYR A 57 1.70 -1.85 -3.86
CA TYR A 57 0.60 -1.91 -4.81
C TYR A 57 -0.12 -0.56 -4.85
N HIS A 58 -0.66 -0.21 -6.03
CA HIS A 58 -1.45 1.00 -6.29
C HIS A 58 -0.94 2.22 -5.49
N THR A 59 0.36 2.52 -5.65
CA THR A 59 1.13 3.48 -4.82
C THR A 59 0.52 4.89 -4.82
N GLU A 60 -0.34 5.24 -5.79
CA GLU A 60 -1.01 6.54 -5.84
C GLU A 60 -2.17 6.66 -4.83
N GLY A 61 -2.77 5.56 -4.38
CA GLY A 61 -3.65 5.50 -3.20
C GLY A 61 -5.14 5.29 -3.44
N ALA A 62 -5.71 5.52 -4.62
CA ALA A 62 -7.14 5.28 -4.86
C ALA A 62 -7.55 3.81 -4.77
N GLY A 63 -6.61 2.90 -5.04
CA GLY A 63 -6.80 1.46 -4.79
C GLY A 63 -6.63 1.04 -3.33
N GLY A 64 -6.33 2.00 -2.44
CA GLY A 64 -6.07 1.84 -1.01
C GLY A 64 -4.62 2.11 -0.62
N GLY A 65 -4.46 2.58 0.62
CA GLY A 65 -3.21 2.98 1.24
C GLY A 65 -3.37 4.25 2.09
N HIS A 66 -2.38 4.55 2.95
CA HIS A 66 -2.42 5.67 3.90
C HIS A 66 -2.99 6.95 3.29
N ALA A 67 -4.16 7.37 3.77
CA ALA A 67 -4.81 8.56 3.27
C ALA A 67 -4.26 9.83 3.96
N PRO A 68 -3.89 10.89 3.22
CA PRO A 68 -3.91 11.03 1.76
C PRO A 68 -2.55 10.83 1.08
N ASP A 69 -1.50 10.45 1.82
CA ASP A 69 -0.12 10.70 1.42
C ASP A 69 0.73 9.43 1.18
N ILE A 70 0.11 8.26 1.01
CA ILE A 70 0.79 7.02 0.63
C ILE A 70 1.73 7.18 -0.57
N ILE A 71 1.41 8.05 -1.54
CA ILE A 71 2.24 8.30 -2.73
C ILE A 71 3.67 8.72 -2.41
N ARG A 72 3.92 9.30 -1.22
CA ARG A 72 5.27 9.67 -0.74
C ARG A 72 6.22 8.47 -0.68
N ILE A 73 5.70 7.27 -0.43
CA ILE A 73 6.51 6.04 -0.31
C ILE A 73 7.29 5.71 -1.60
N ALA A 74 6.86 6.25 -2.75
CA ALA A 74 7.58 6.09 -4.02
C ALA A 74 8.95 6.79 -4.04
N ALA A 75 9.24 7.69 -3.10
CA ALA A 75 10.54 8.33 -2.95
C ALA A 75 11.58 7.44 -2.24
N GLU A 76 11.14 6.37 -1.58
CA GLU A 76 12.01 5.48 -0.81
C GLU A 76 12.79 4.54 -1.73
N GLN A 77 14.12 4.43 -1.52
CA GLN A 77 14.99 3.58 -2.34
C GLN A 77 14.70 2.08 -2.19
N ILE A 78 14.04 1.70 -1.11
CA ILE A 78 13.72 0.31 -0.77
C ILE A 78 12.40 -0.17 -1.39
N VAL A 79 11.70 0.74 -2.08
CA VAL A 79 10.35 0.51 -2.59
C VAL A 79 10.41 0.25 -4.08
N LEU A 80 9.70 -0.80 -4.50
CA LEU A 80 9.38 -1.07 -5.90
C LEU A 80 7.92 -0.61 -6.14
N PRO A 81 7.69 0.64 -6.60
CA PRO A 81 6.33 1.17 -6.69
C PRO A 81 5.60 0.67 -7.94
N SER A 82 4.28 0.51 -7.84
CA SER A 82 3.43 0.14 -8.98
C SER A 82 2.10 0.89 -8.95
N SER A 83 1.54 1.13 -10.14
CA SER A 83 0.16 1.62 -10.28
C SER A 83 -0.76 0.52 -10.75
N THR A 84 -2.03 0.57 -10.37
CA THR A 84 -3.10 -0.21 -11.00
C THR A 84 -3.70 0.57 -12.17
N ASN A 85 -4.40 -0.12 -13.07
CA ASN A 85 -4.87 0.47 -14.32
C ASN A 85 -6.06 1.45 -14.23
N PRO A 86 -6.96 1.46 -13.22
CA PRO A 86 -8.17 2.28 -13.32
C PRO A 86 -7.88 3.80 -13.27
N THR A 87 -6.78 4.20 -12.63
CA THR A 87 -6.36 5.61 -12.53
C THR A 87 -5.49 6.07 -13.72
N ARG A 88 -5.37 5.26 -14.79
CA ARG A 88 -4.39 5.44 -15.88
C ARG A 88 -5.05 5.55 -17.27
N PRO A 89 -4.89 6.69 -17.98
CA PRO A 89 -4.52 8.01 -17.47
C PRO A 89 -5.67 8.67 -16.69
N LEU A 90 -5.43 9.86 -16.13
CA LEU A 90 -6.51 10.72 -15.66
C LEU A 90 -7.38 11.19 -16.84
N THR A 91 -8.68 10.95 -16.78
CA THR A 91 -9.68 11.38 -17.76
C THR A 91 -10.80 12.18 -17.10
N ILE A 92 -11.71 12.74 -17.91
CA ILE A 92 -12.87 13.50 -17.42
C ILE A 92 -13.82 12.67 -16.55
N ASN A 93 -13.81 11.34 -16.67
CA ASN A 93 -14.72 10.44 -15.94
C ASN A 93 -14.07 9.82 -14.70
N THR A 94 -12.74 9.85 -14.58
CA THR A 94 -11.99 9.05 -13.60
C THR A 94 -12.46 9.30 -12.17
N ILE A 95 -12.65 10.55 -11.77
CA ILE A 95 -13.05 10.88 -10.38
C ILE A 95 -14.48 10.42 -10.08
N ALA A 96 -15.43 10.69 -10.98
CA ALA A 96 -16.83 10.31 -10.78
C ALA A 96 -16.99 8.78 -10.75
N GLU A 97 -16.31 8.07 -11.65
CA GLU A 97 -16.27 6.61 -11.68
C GLU A 97 -15.66 6.03 -10.40
N HIS A 98 -14.52 6.56 -9.95
CA HIS A 98 -13.82 6.01 -8.78
C HIS A 98 -14.57 6.28 -7.47
N LEU A 99 -15.21 7.45 -7.35
CA LEU A 99 -16.00 7.76 -6.17
C LEU A 99 -17.18 6.79 -6.03
N ASP A 100 -17.94 6.58 -7.11
CA ASP A 100 -19.07 5.63 -7.11
C ASP A 100 -18.59 4.20 -6.88
N MET A 101 -17.52 3.77 -7.57
CA MET A 101 -16.93 2.45 -7.38
C MET A 101 -16.52 2.20 -5.93
N LEU A 102 -15.84 3.15 -5.28
CA LEU A 102 -15.41 3.03 -3.88
C LEU A 102 -16.61 2.89 -2.93
N MET A 103 -17.62 3.75 -3.09
CA MET A 103 -18.84 3.68 -2.27
C MET A 103 -19.58 2.35 -2.47
N VAL A 104 -19.69 1.86 -3.71
CA VAL A 104 -20.33 0.57 -3.98
C VAL A 104 -19.55 -0.60 -3.37
N CYS A 105 -18.22 -0.57 -3.43
CA CYS A 105 -17.37 -1.63 -2.86
C CYS A 105 -17.40 -1.65 -1.33
N HIS A 106 -17.59 -0.49 -0.67
CA HIS A 106 -17.51 -0.35 0.79
C HIS A 106 -18.86 -0.09 1.49
N HIS A 107 -19.97 -0.12 0.76
CA HIS A 107 -21.35 0.10 1.22
C HIS A 107 -21.60 1.51 1.81
#